data_AF-A0A936TDX8-F1
#
_entry.id   AF-A0A936TDX8-F1
#
_cell.length_a   1.000
_cell.length_b   1.000
_cell.length_c   1.000
_cell.angle_alpha   90.00
_cell.angle_beta   90.00
_cell.angle_gamma   90.00
#
_symmetry.space_group_name_H-M   'P 1'
#
loop_
_entity.id
_entity.type
_entity.pdbx_description
1 polymer ?
#
loop_
_entity_poly.entity_id
_entity_poly.type
_entity_poly.pdbx_seq_one_letter_code
_entity_poly.pdbx_strand_id
1 'polypeptide(L)'
;MWLAALILGFLLLMATLIGALGLTDESGREFGYVEGFWQALLRALDPGTMASDEAWPLRLTSLAVTLFGVLLVSTVIGITATGISARLGRIGRGRAPMIESGHTLVLGWSPKVQTLVAELAKGREGDRGASLVILAGREKAEMDEHVAGWTRAAPRLRVVTRTGEPHVANDLRIVNPQLARSVVVMRNGTIDGDARVIKTVLALLYDLKVPDDIPIVAELSTGASAEALRSVVGDRVVVVETGNLAARVIAQACRHPGVDRVLAELFDYSGSEIYTRRIPQVVGMSLADTALCFERSVPIGLITADGRVSVRPPGSTVVAEDDQLVVIAEDASSIHFRPAPDVSASGPVPERPSATREPERALMFGFNEFAPLVLEELNDYVPHGSTITVVADPDLVGDLEGRLPTNLANLGISRARPGGVGTRASSPPPFIAGVAPGGPPPRGPGPGPPPPPHPTAAAPHHRAGAATAAHHPPTHQPPPHPAQPEERHRPPAPPAPPPPTPPPAPPTPPPPPPPPPPPPPPRPPPAPSARRPGPPRVGRPGPRPATATAAPPGPRRRGRSFSPKRTRTT
;
A
#
# COMPACT_ATOMS: atom_id res chain seq x y z
N MET A 1 43.14 18.62 12.57
CA MET A 1 44.29 18.82 13.49
C MET A 1 45.44 17.88 13.17
N TRP A 2 45.34 16.57 13.42
CA TRP A 2 46.42 15.60 13.16
C TRP A 2 47.05 15.70 11.75
N LEU A 3 46.24 15.77 10.69
CA LEU A 3 46.75 15.96 9.32
C LEU A 3 47.59 17.24 9.16
N ALA A 4 47.17 18.36 9.76
CA ALA A 4 47.90 19.63 9.72
C ALA A 4 49.26 19.56 10.44
N ALA A 5 49.33 18.83 11.57
CA ALA A 5 50.58 18.59 12.29
C ALA A 5 51.55 17.72 11.48
N LEU A 6 51.03 16.69 10.78
CA LEU A 6 51.82 15.81 9.91
C LEU A 6 52.40 16.58 8.70
N ILE A 7 51.59 17.43 8.05
CA ILE A 7 52.03 18.31 6.97
C ILE A 7 53.14 19.25 7.45
N LEU A 8 52.91 19.95 8.57
CA LEU A 8 53.88 20.92 9.10
C LEU A 8 55.19 20.21 9.49
N GLY A 9 55.11 19.04 10.13
CA GLY A 9 56.27 18.23 10.46
C GLY A 9 57.06 17.77 9.23
N PHE A 10 56.38 17.34 8.16
CA PHE A 10 57.02 16.96 6.90
C PHE A 10 57.69 18.16 6.19
N LEU A 11 57.00 19.30 6.11
CA LEU A 11 57.56 20.53 5.51
C LEU A 11 58.78 21.03 6.28
N LEU A 12 58.74 21.02 7.63
CA LEU A 12 59.88 21.40 8.46
C LEU A 12 61.04 20.40 8.34
N LEU A 13 60.76 19.09 8.25
CA LEU A 13 61.77 18.06 8.00
C LEU A 13 62.46 18.30 6.64
N MET A 14 61.70 18.57 5.59
CA MET A 14 62.25 18.80 4.24
C MET A 14 62.99 20.14 4.15
N ALA A 15 62.50 21.21 4.78
CA ALA A 15 63.22 22.47 4.91
C ALA A 15 64.58 22.29 5.62
N THR A 16 64.59 21.49 6.69
CA THR A 16 65.81 21.15 7.43
C THR A 16 66.76 20.31 6.58
N LEU A 17 66.24 19.36 5.79
CA LEU A 17 67.03 18.52 4.89
C LEU A 17 67.68 19.34 3.75
N ILE A 18 66.92 20.27 3.14
CA ILE A 18 67.42 21.18 2.10
C ILE A 18 68.56 22.06 2.64
N GLY A 19 68.37 22.64 3.84
CA GLY A 19 69.41 23.45 4.49
C GLY A 19 70.63 22.63 4.94
N ALA A 20 70.43 21.44 5.51
CA ALA A 20 71.52 20.59 6.01
C ALA A 20 72.36 19.95 4.88
N LEU A 21 71.79 19.77 3.69
CA LEU A 21 72.51 19.33 2.49
C LEU A 21 73.22 20.47 1.74
N GLY A 22 73.12 21.72 2.22
CA GLY A 22 73.78 22.88 1.62
C GLY A 22 73.35 23.12 0.16
N LEU A 23 72.09 22.81 -0.18
CA LEU A 23 71.61 22.91 -1.55
C LEU A 23 71.54 24.38 -1.96
N THR A 24 72.23 24.73 -3.05
CA THR A 24 72.30 26.10 -3.58
C THR A 24 71.31 26.31 -4.72
N ASP A 25 70.80 27.52 -4.83
CA ASP A 25 70.12 28.03 -6.03
C ASP A 25 71.09 28.10 -7.25
N GLU A 26 70.58 28.28 -8.48
CA GLU A 26 71.40 28.50 -9.69
C GLU A 26 72.34 29.72 -9.55
N SER A 27 72.01 30.65 -8.65
CA SER A 27 72.83 31.82 -8.28
C SER A 27 73.94 31.51 -7.25
N GLY A 28 74.16 30.25 -6.86
CA GLY A 28 75.22 29.85 -5.92
C GLY A 28 75.02 30.33 -4.48
N ARG A 29 73.79 30.62 -4.08
CA ARG A 29 73.44 31.04 -2.71
C ARG A 29 72.81 29.90 -1.93
N GLU A 30 73.24 29.70 -0.70
CA GLU A 30 72.63 28.78 0.25
C GLU A 30 71.20 29.25 0.61
N PHE A 31 70.23 28.35 0.57
CA PHE A 31 68.88 28.66 1.05
C PHE A 31 68.87 28.79 2.58
N GLY A 32 68.58 29.98 3.10
CA GLY A 32 68.26 30.16 4.51
C GLY A 32 67.02 29.35 4.91
N TYR A 33 66.89 28.95 6.18
CA TYR A 33 65.83 28.03 6.64
C TYR A 33 64.41 28.42 6.22
N VAL A 34 64.10 29.73 6.25
CA VAL A 34 62.80 30.28 5.83
C VAL A 34 62.57 30.10 4.33
N GLU A 35 63.62 30.30 3.51
CA GLU A 35 63.55 30.10 2.06
C GLU A 35 63.46 28.62 1.72
N GLY A 36 64.23 27.74 2.39
CA GLY A 36 64.10 26.29 2.23
C GLY A 36 62.69 25.76 2.54
N PHE A 37 62.03 26.32 3.56
CA PHE A 37 60.62 26.04 3.86
C PHE A 37 59.67 26.58 2.79
N TRP A 38 59.89 27.80 2.30
CA TRP A 38 59.10 28.41 1.24
C TRP A 38 59.21 27.63 -0.08
N GLN A 39 60.42 27.23 -0.47
CA GLN A 39 60.71 26.41 -1.64
C GLN A 39 60.11 25.00 -1.54
N ALA A 40 60.13 24.38 -0.35
CA ALA A 40 59.46 23.10 -0.11
C ALA A 40 57.93 23.22 -0.18
N LEU A 41 57.36 24.33 0.32
CA LEU A 41 55.93 24.63 0.22
C LEU A 41 55.51 24.83 -1.25
N LEU A 42 56.24 25.63 -2.03
CA LEU A 42 55.97 25.83 -3.45
C LEU A 42 56.08 24.52 -4.25
N ARG A 43 57.14 23.71 -4.05
CA ARG A 43 57.30 22.38 -4.69
C ARG A 43 56.21 21.37 -4.30
N ALA A 44 55.59 21.52 -3.13
CA ALA A 44 54.46 20.69 -2.71
C ALA A 44 53.11 21.11 -3.33
N LEU A 45 52.95 22.38 -3.70
CA LEU A 45 51.72 22.89 -4.36
C LEU A 45 51.82 22.86 -5.88
N ASP A 46 53.01 23.06 -6.46
CA ASP A 46 53.24 23.10 -7.90
C ASP A 46 54.38 22.15 -8.34
N PRO A 47 54.04 20.95 -8.88
CA PRO A 47 54.99 20.01 -9.48
C PRO A 47 55.82 20.56 -10.65
N GLY A 48 55.44 21.70 -11.26
CA GLY A 48 56.19 22.29 -12.38
C GLY A 48 57.56 22.85 -11.98
N THR A 49 57.78 23.09 -10.69
CA THR A 49 58.98 23.76 -10.13
C THR A 49 60.24 22.89 -10.04
N MET A 50 60.19 21.66 -10.56
CA MET A 50 61.26 20.65 -10.44
C MET A 50 62.17 20.57 -11.68
N ALA A 51 61.73 21.18 -12.81
CA ALA A 51 62.37 21.01 -14.11
C ALA A 51 63.75 21.67 -14.23
N SER A 52 64.09 22.59 -13.32
CA SER A 52 65.37 23.32 -13.25
C SER A 52 66.34 22.77 -12.20
N ASP A 53 66.01 21.70 -11.47
CA ASP A 53 66.92 21.14 -10.47
C ASP A 53 68.11 20.42 -11.17
N GLU A 54 69.34 20.94 -11.10
CA GLU A 54 70.52 20.28 -11.71
C GLU A 54 71.07 19.11 -10.87
N ALA A 55 71.15 19.28 -9.54
CA ALA A 55 71.82 18.35 -8.65
C ALA A 55 70.95 17.13 -8.27
N TRP A 56 71.50 15.92 -8.33
CA TRP A 56 70.81 14.68 -7.97
C TRP A 56 70.21 14.65 -6.54
N PRO A 57 70.88 15.14 -5.49
CA PRO A 57 70.30 15.22 -4.14
C PRO A 57 69.09 16.16 -4.08
N LEU A 58 69.13 17.28 -4.82
CA LEU A 58 68.02 18.21 -4.94
C LEU A 58 66.84 17.55 -5.66
N ARG A 59 67.06 16.87 -6.79
CA ARG A 59 66.05 16.11 -7.53
C ARG A 59 65.34 15.04 -6.70
N LEU A 60 66.08 14.28 -5.88
CA LEU A 60 65.46 13.25 -5.03
C LEU A 60 64.65 13.88 -3.89
N THR A 61 65.13 14.99 -3.33
CA THR A 61 64.43 15.75 -2.29
C THR A 61 63.17 16.42 -2.84
N SER A 62 63.24 17.06 -4.01
CA SER A 62 62.07 17.64 -4.67
C SER A 62 61.06 16.57 -5.05
N LEU A 63 61.50 15.42 -5.60
CA LEU A 63 60.62 14.28 -5.89
C LEU A 63 59.84 13.80 -4.65
N ALA A 64 60.49 13.68 -3.50
CA ALA A 64 59.83 13.32 -2.25
C ALA A 64 58.83 14.39 -1.79
N VAL A 65 59.20 15.67 -1.86
CA VAL A 65 58.34 16.81 -1.48
C VAL A 65 57.09 16.89 -2.37
N THR A 66 57.24 16.78 -3.69
CA THR A 66 56.13 16.88 -4.63
C THR A 66 55.24 15.64 -4.59
N LEU A 67 55.78 14.43 -4.45
CA LEU A 67 54.96 13.23 -4.25
C LEU A 67 54.10 13.36 -2.98
N PHE A 68 54.69 13.85 -1.88
CA PHE A 68 53.94 14.14 -0.65
C PHE A 68 52.92 15.26 -0.85
N GLY A 69 53.26 16.33 -1.59
CA GLY A 69 52.37 17.43 -1.91
C GLY A 69 51.13 17.01 -2.72
N VAL A 70 51.32 16.20 -3.77
CA VAL A 70 50.23 15.63 -4.56
C VAL A 70 49.35 14.70 -3.72
N LEU A 71 49.94 13.84 -2.88
CA LEU A 71 49.19 12.98 -1.94
C LEU A 71 48.41 13.81 -0.92
N LEU A 72 48.99 14.90 -0.42
CA LEU A 72 48.37 15.85 0.49
C LEU A 72 47.15 16.52 -0.15
N VAL A 73 47.32 17.17 -1.30
CA VAL A 73 46.23 17.85 -2.02
C VAL A 73 45.11 16.86 -2.34
N SER A 74 45.46 15.66 -2.81
CA SER A 74 44.49 14.57 -3.07
C SER A 74 43.74 14.15 -1.80
N THR A 75 44.41 14.05 -0.65
CA THR A 75 43.80 13.69 0.63
C THR A 75 42.86 14.78 1.14
N VAL A 76 43.24 16.05 1.03
CA VAL A 76 42.41 17.19 1.44
C VAL A 76 41.16 17.30 0.56
N ILE A 77 41.31 17.15 -0.77
CA ILE A 77 40.17 17.10 -1.71
C ILE A 77 39.27 15.92 -1.37
N GLY A 78 39.84 14.72 -1.15
CA GLY A 78 39.08 13.51 -0.78
C GLY A 78 38.25 13.69 0.49
N ILE A 79 38.87 14.11 1.60
CA ILE A 79 38.16 14.36 2.88
C ILE A 79 37.08 15.44 2.71
N THR A 80 37.37 16.50 1.95
CA THR A 80 36.40 17.58 1.69
C THR A 80 35.22 17.08 0.87
N ALA A 81 35.47 16.32 -0.20
CA ALA A 81 34.43 15.69 -1.02
C ALA A 81 33.57 14.73 -0.21
N THR A 82 34.17 13.83 0.58
CA THR A 82 33.44 12.93 1.49
C THR A 82 32.62 13.72 2.52
N GLY A 83 33.18 14.79 3.09
CA GLY A 83 32.48 15.65 4.06
C GLY A 83 31.29 16.41 3.46
N ILE A 84 31.42 16.89 2.22
CA ILE A 84 30.33 17.53 1.46
C ILE A 84 29.27 16.49 1.11
N SER A 85 29.63 15.35 0.54
CA SER A 85 28.69 14.26 0.20
C SER A 85 27.95 13.74 1.44
N ALA A 86 28.63 13.57 2.57
CA ALA A 86 27.99 13.21 3.84
C ALA A 86 27.07 14.31 4.40
N ARG A 87 27.31 15.59 4.08
CA ARG A 87 26.41 16.70 4.47
C ARG A 87 25.21 16.81 3.53
N LEU A 88 25.41 16.61 2.23
CA LEU A 88 24.37 16.60 1.21
C LEU A 88 23.41 15.42 1.42
N GLY A 89 23.96 14.21 1.58
CA GLY A 89 23.18 13.01 1.93
C GLY A 89 22.36 13.20 3.21
N ARG A 90 22.91 13.87 4.24
CA ARG A 90 22.18 14.14 5.49
C ARG A 90 20.91 14.98 5.32
N ILE A 91 20.87 15.88 4.33
CA ILE A 91 19.70 16.72 4.00
C ILE A 91 18.63 15.87 3.27
N GLY A 92 19.05 14.90 2.45
CA GLY A 92 18.15 13.98 1.74
C GLY A 92 17.42 12.96 2.62
N ARG A 93 17.84 12.72 3.87
CA ARG A 93 17.34 11.62 4.74
C ARG A 93 15.87 11.69 5.20
N GLY A 94 15.06 12.64 4.73
CA GLY A 94 13.61 12.63 4.99
C GLY A 94 13.21 12.58 6.47
N ARG A 95 14.01 13.17 7.37
CA ARG A 95 13.82 13.14 8.84
C ARG A 95 13.45 14.49 9.47
N ALA A 96 13.26 15.53 8.66
CA ALA A 96 12.74 16.80 9.13
C ALA A 96 11.23 16.67 9.46
N PRO A 97 10.74 17.33 10.52
CA PRO A 97 9.31 17.33 10.85
C PRO A 97 8.49 17.96 9.71
N MET A 98 7.32 17.41 9.46
CA MET A 98 6.44 17.81 8.36
C MET A 98 5.41 18.86 8.79
N ILE A 99 5.12 19.81 7.89
CA ILE A 99 4.16 20.91 8.09
C ILE A 99 2.81 20.62 7.38
N GLU A 100 2.73 19.53 6.61
CA GLU A 100 1.49 19.12 5.92
C GLU A 100 0.38 18.76 6.92
N SER A 101 -0.86 18.99 6.49
CA SER A 101 -2.10 18.65 7.19
C SER A 101 -3.17 18.23 6.18
N GLY A 102 -4.13 17.40 6.59
CA GLY A 102 -5.15 16.83 5.70
C GLY A 102 -4.65 15.71 4.78
N HIS A 103 -3.42 15.24 4.98
CA HIS A 103 -2.80 14.17 4.21
C HIS A 103 -3.33 12.79 4.57
N THR A 104 -3.39 11.87 3.61
CA THR A 104 -3.45 10.44 3.92
C THR A 104 -2.06 9.99 4.36
N LEU A 105 -1.94 9.33 5.51
CA LEU A 105 -0.67 8.82 6.03
C LEU A 105 -0.60 7.29 5.86
N VAL A 106 0.40 6.81 5.13
CA VAL A 106 0.72 5.38 4.97
C VAL A 106 1.96 5.05 5.78
N LEU A 107 1.84 4.04 6.64
CA LEU A 107 2.86 3.61 7.58
C LEU A 107 3.31 2.19 7.23
N GLY A 108 4.55 2.05 6.79
CA GLY A 108 5.14 0.80 6.30
C GLY A 108 5.42 0.81 4.80
N TRP A 109 6.11 -0.23 4.32
CA TRP A 109 6.43 -0.42 2.90
C TRP A 109 6.24 -1.87 2.48
N SER A 110 5.55 -2.08 1.37
CA SER A 110 5.29 -3.38 0.76
C SER A 110 4.90 -3.19 -0.71
N PRO A 111 4.88 -4.23 -1.57
CA PRO A 111 4.42 -4.11 -2.96
C PRO A 111 3.00 -3.52 -3.09
N LYS A 112 2.13 -3.76 -2.10
CA LYS A 112 0.77 -3.20 -2.01
C LYS A 112 0.74 -1.66 -1.97
N VAL A 113 1.83 -0.99 -1.57
CA VAL A 113 1.92 0.48 -1.57
C VAL A 113 1.77 1.02 -3.00
N GLN A 114 2.30 0.34 -4.01
CA GLN A 114 2.14 0.75 -5.41
C GLN A 114 0.66 0.79 -5.82
N THR A 115 -0.09 -0.28 -5.50
CA THR A 115 -1.54 -0.34 -5.75
C THR A 115 -2.25 0.75 -4.96
N LEU A 116 -1.96 0.90 -3.66
CA LEU A 116 -2.58 1.93 -2.82
C LEU A 116 -2.34 3.36 -3.34
N VAL A 117 -1.14 3.66 -3.86
CA VAL A 117 -0.83 4.96 -4.49
C VAL A 117 -1.65 5.17 -5.77
N ALA A 118 -1.78 4.15 -6.61
CA ALA A 118 -2.55 4.23 -7.85
C ALA A 118 -4.06 4.39 -7.59
N GLU A 119 -4.60 3.62 -6.65
CA GLU A 119 -6.01 3.66 -6.25
C GLU A 119 -6.37 5.00 -5.58
N LEU A 120 -5.55 5.46 -4.62
CA LEU A 120 -5.74 6.77 -4.01
C LEU A 120 -5.56 7.92 -5.00
N ALA A 121 -4.84 7.74 -6.10
CA ALA A 121 -4.75 8.77 -7.14
C ALA A 121 -6.04 8.90 -7.95
N LYS A 122 -6.69 7.78 -8.32
CA LYS A 122 -8.00 7.75 -8.99
C LYS A 122 -9.06 8.41 -8.09
N GLY A 123 -9.26 7.89 -6.88
CA GLY A 123 -10.24 8.38 -5.89
C GLY A 123 -9.97 9.78 -5.34
N ARG A 124 -8.92 10.47 -5.81
CA ARG A 124 -8.57 11.85 -5.48
C ARG A 124 -8.43 12.77 -6.69
N GLU A 125 -8.79 12.35 -7.90
CA GLU A 125 -8.59 13.18 -9.10
C GLU A 125 -9.30 14.56 -9.01
N GLY A 126 -10.44 14.63 -8.33
CA GLY A 126 -11.17 15.87 -8.03
C GLY A 126 -10.61 16.71 -6.87
N ASP A 127 -9.86 16.11 -5.93
CA ASP A 127 -9.36 16.77 -4.71
C ASP A 127 -8.10 17.59 -5.03
N ARG A 128 -8.26 18.90 -5.29
CA ARG A 128 -7.14 19.82 -5.51
C ARG A 128 -6.24 19.90 -4.27
N GLY A 129 -5.02 19.39 -4.39
CA GLY A 129 -4.03 19.40 -3.31
C GLY A 129 -4.04 18.13 -2.45
N ALA A 130 -4.65 17.03 -2.91
CA ALA A 130 -4.54 15.74 -2.25
C ALA A 130 -3.06 15.35 -2.02
N SER A 131 -2.71 15.12 -0.76
CA SER A 131 -1.35 14.75 -0.34
C SER A 131 -1.34 13.37 0.32
N LEU A 132 -0.37 12.56 -0.09
CA LEU A 132 -0.13 11.21 0.43
C LEU A 132 1.27 11.18 1.05
N VAL A 133 1.36 10.78 2.31
CA VAL A 133 2.63 10.74 3.04
C VAL A 133 2.98 9.29 3.36
N ILE A 134 4.19 8.86 3.03
CA ILE A 134 4.64 7.48 3.26
C ILE A 134 5.82 7.50 4.24
N LEU A 135 5.67 6.84 5.39
CA LEU A 135 6.76 6.61 6.35
C LEU A 135 7.20 5.14 6.31
N ALA A 136 8.48 4.90 6.07
CA ALA A 136 9.06 3.56 6.18
C ALA A 136 10.54 3.56 6.56
N GLY A 137 11.02 2.43 7.07
CA GLY A 137 12.44 2.13 7.34
C GLY A 137 13.29 1.92 6.07
N ARG A 138 13.08 2.77 5.04
CA ARG A 138 13.79 2.74 3.76
C ARG A 138 14.39 4.10 3.46
N GLU A 139 15.39 4.14 2.58
CA GLU A 139 16.02 5.40 2.20
C GLU A 139 15.04 6.26 1.38
N LYS A 140 14.96 7.55 1.72
CA LYS A 140 14.09 8.50 1.01
C LYS A 140 14.35 8.55 -0.49
N ALA A 141 15.61 8.52 -0.92
CA ALA A 141 15.97 8.54 -2.34
C ALA A 141 15.39 7.33 -3.09
N GLU A 142 15.55 6.12 -2.53
CA GLU A 142 14.97 4.88 -3.09
C GLU A 142 13.44 4.96 -3.15
N MET A 143 12.79 5.42 -2.07
CA MET A 143 11.32 5.55 -2.05
C MET A 143 10.81 6.60 -3.05
N ASP A 144 11.50 7.73 -3.18
CA ASP A 144 11.16 8.79 -4.14
C ASP A 144 11.28 8.31 -5.59
N GLU A 145 12.31 7.51 -5.91
CA GLU A 145 12.49 6.92 -7.24
C GLU A 145 11.34 5.96 -7.60
N HIS A 146 10.98 5.06 -6.69
CA HIS A 146 9.85 4.14 -6.87
C HIS A 146 8.53 4.90 -7.04
N VAL A 147 8.26 5.87 -6.14
CA VAL A 147 7.05 6.70 -6.18
C VAL A 147 6.98 7.51 -7.47
N ALA A 148 8.08 8.12 -7.92
CA ALA A 148 8.12 8.87 -9.18
C ALA A 148 7.88 7.99 -10.42
N GLY A 149 8.13 6.68 -10.32
CA GLY A 149 7.69 5.70 -11.33
C GLY A 149 6.18 5.49 -11.32
N TRP A 150 5.57 5.35 -10.14
CA TRP A 150 4.13 5.09 -9.98
C TRP A 150 3.25 6.31 -10.28
N THR A 151 3.67 7.51 -9.87
CA THR A 151 2.85 8.73 -9.98
C THR A 151 2.89 9.40 -11.37
N ARG A 152 3.55 8.80 -12.37
CA ARG A 152 3.62 9.39 -13.74
C ARG A 152 2.24 9.59 -14.37
N ALA A 153 1.30 8.70 -14.08
CA ALA A 153 -0.09 8.80 -14.53
C ALA A 153 -0.97 9.71 -13.64
N ALA A 154 -0.45 10.17 -12.49
CA ALA A 154 -1.20 10.78 -11.40
C ALA A 154 -0.59 12.13 -10.95
N PRO A 155 -0.50 13.15 -11.83
CA PRO A 155 0.20 14.41 -11.51
C PRO A 155 -0.48 15.28 -10.44
N ARG A 156 -1.72 14.94 -10.03
CA ARG A 156 -2.48 15.69 -9.02
C ARG A 156 -2.25 15.22 -7.59
N LEU A 157 -1.85 13.96 -7.38
CA LEU A 157 -1.58 13.41 -6.06
C LEU A 157 -0.14 13.74 -5.65
N ARG A 158 0.02 14.60 -4.64
CA ARG A 158 1.34 14.96 -4.11
C ARG A 158 1.81 13.88 -3.13
N VAL A 159 2.68 12.98 -3.58
CA VAL A 159 3.27 11.94 -2.72
C VAL A 159 4.55 12.44 -2.06
N VAL A 160 4.69 12.21 -0.75
CA VAL A 160 5.78 12.71 0.09
C VAL A 160 6.34 11.57 0.96
N THR A 161 7.53 11.09 0.65
CA THR A 161 8.18 10.01 1.41
C THR A 161 9.02 10.54 2.59
N ARG A 162 9.10 9.77 3.68
CA ARG A 162 9.89 10.04 4.89
C ARG A 162 10.56 8.76 5.39
N THR A 163 11.78 8.88 5.91
CA THR A 163 12.55 7.74 6.43
C THR A 163 12.42 7.68 7.94
N GLY A 164 11.87 6.57 8.44
CA GLY A 164 11.76 6.30 9.86
C GLY A 164 10.95 5.04 10.14
N GLU A 165 11.14 4.45 11.32
CA GLU A 165 10.45 3.22 11.70
C GLU A 165 9.03 3.52 12.20
N PRO A 166 7.95 3.02 11.55
CA PRO A 166 6.58 3.34 11.97
C PRO A 166 6.23 2.85 13.38
N HIS A 167 6.91 1.81 13.86
CA HIS A 167 6.72 1.27 15.20
C HIS A 167 7.55 2.01 16.28
N VAL A 168 8.21 3.12 15.92
CA VAL A 168 8.99 3.99 16.81
C VAL A 168 8.32 5.36 16.87
N ALA A 169 7.77 5.71 18.03
CA ALA A 169 6.91 6.89 18.15
C ALA A 169 7.62 8.24 17.92
N ASN A 170 8.95 8.31 18.09
CA ASN A 170 9.72 9.50 17.70
C ASN A 170 9.75 9.70 16.17
N ASP A 171 9.87 8.60 15.42
CA ASP A 171 9.89 8.65 13.95
C ASP A 171 8.47 8.88 13.41
N LEU A 172 7.41 8.38 14.08
CA LEU A 172 6.02 8.75 13.78
C LEU A 172 5.72 10.25 13.95
N ARG A 173 6.33 10.93 14.94
CA ARG A 173 6.11 12.38 15.16
C ARG A 173 6.48 13.22 13.94
N ILE A 174 7.43 12.78 13.10
CA ILE A 174 7.91 13.56 11.94
C ILE A 174 6.86 13.69 10.83
N VAL A 175 5.86 12.79 10.78
CA VAL A 175 4.80 12.73 9.75
C VAL A 175 3.44 13.23 10.25
N ASN A 176 3.41 13.83 11.44
CA ASN A 176 2.27 14.54 12.01
C ASN A 176 0.91 13.81 11.88
N PRO A 177 0.76 12.60 12.45
CA PRO A 177 -0.47 11.80 12.33
C PRO A 177 -1.69 12.47 12.97
N GLN A 178 -1.50 13.41 13.90
CA GLN A 178 -2.58 14.18 14.53
C GLN A 178 -3.29 15.15 13.57
N LEU A 179 -2.65 15.53 12.46
CA LEU A 179 -3.26 16.37 11.41
C LEU A 179 -3.51 15.59 10.11
N ALA A 180 -3.40 14.26 10.11
CA ALA A 180 -3.72 13.44 8.96
C ALA A 180 -5.25 13.37 8.73
N ARG A 181 -5.69 13.18 7.49
CA ARG A 181 -7.10 12.87 7.15
C ARG A 181 -7.45 11.42 7.45
N SER A 182 -6.48 10.52 7.32
CA SER A 182 -6.60 9.09 7.66
C SER A 182 -5.21 8.48 7.81
N VAL A 183 -5.11 7.38 8.54
CA VAL A 183 -3.86 6.63 8.73
C VAL A 183 -4.05 5.18 8.30
N VAL A 184 -3.16 4.68 7.45
CA VAL A 184 -3.14 3.29 6.97
C VAL A 184 -1.84 2.62 7.43
N VAL A 185 -1.95 1.67 8.36
CA VAL A 185 -0.83 0.89 8.89
C VAL A 185 -0.73 -0.41 8.11
N MET A 186 0.31 -0.54 7.30
CA MET A 186 0.50 -1.68 6.40
C MET A 186 1.41 -2.72 7.02
N ARG A 187 1.07 -4.00 6.84
CA ARG A 187 1.92 -5.12 7.23
C ARG A 187 3.07 -5.24 6.23
N ASN A 188 4.30 -5.17 6.73
CA ASN A 188 5.50 -5.53 5.97
C ASN A 188 5.62 -7.07 5.86
N GLY A 189 6.38 -7.56 4.89
CA GLY A 189 6.54 -9.01 4.65
C GLY A 189 7.45 -9.74 5.65
N THR A 190 7.58 -9.27 6.89
CA THR A 190 8.44 -9.91 7.91
C THR A 190 7.63 -10.75 8.88
N ILE A 191 8.28 -11.73 9.51
CA ILE A 191 7.66 -12.67 10.47
C ILE A 191 7.00 -11.91 11.65
N ASP A 192 7.60 -10.81 12.08
CA ASP A 192 7.12 -9.93 13.16
C ASP A 192 6.16 -8.83 12.68
N GLY A 193 5.65 -8.90 11.44
CA GLY A 193 4.86 -7.83 10.82
C GLY A 193 3.58 -7.47 11.60
N ASP A 194 2.80 -8.46 12.05
CA ASP A 194 1.58 -8.23 12.84
C ASP A 194 1.90 -7.51 14.16
N ALA A 195 3.00 -7.90 14.84
CA ALA A 195 3.45 -7.26 16.07
C ALA A 195 3.92 -5.81 15.85
N ARG A 196 4.57 -5.51 14.71
CA ARG A 196 4.94 -4.14 14.32
C ARG A 196 3.72 -3.26 14.04
N VAL A 197 2.70 -3.81 13.36
CA VAL A 197 1.43 -3.11 13.11
C VAL A 197 0.74 -2.79 14.43
N ILE A 198 0.58 -3.78 15.33
CA ILE A 198 0.00 -3.59 16.66
C ILE A 198 0.77 -2.51 17.43
N LYS A 199 2.11 -2.60 17.50
CA LYS A 199 2.94 -1.58 18.18
C LYS A 199 2.78 -0.18 17.58
N THR A 200 2.65 -0.07 16.26
CA THR A 200 2.39 1.19 15.55
C THR A 200 1.02 1.77 15.92
N VAL A 201 -0.03 0.94 15.92
CA VAL A 201 -1.39 1.35 16.32
C VAL A 201 -1.42 1.83 17.78
N LEU A 202 -0.81 1.07 18.70
CA LEU A 202 -0.73 1.47 20.11
C LEU A 202 0.04 2.79 20.30
N ALA A 203 1.09 3.04 19.51
CA ALA A 203 1.82 4.31 19.52
C ALA A 203 0.96 5.49 19.00
N LEU A 204 0.17 5.28 17.95
CA LEU A 204 -0.77 6.28 17.43
C LEU A 204 -1.85 6.66 18.46
N LEU A 205 -2.42 5.67 19.15
CA LEU A 205 -3.51 5.89 20.09
C LEU A 205 -3.06 6.41 21.47
N TYR A 206 -2.03 5.80 22.08
CA TYR A 206 -1.72 6.06 23.49
C TYR A 206 -0.58 7.06 23.72
N ASP A 207 0.46 7.07 22.88
CA ASP A 207 1.55 8.06 22.97
C ASP A 207 1.22 9.34 22.18
N LEU A 208 0.82 9.16 20.91
CA LEU A 208 0.55 10.28 20.00
C LEU A 208 -0.87 10.82 20.13
N LYS A 209 -1.80 10.08 20.74
CA LYS A 209 -3.19 10.52 20.98
C LYS A 209 -3.83 11.09 19.72
N VAL A 210 -3.73 10.36 18.61
CA VAL A 210 -4.38 10.70 17.35
C VAL A 210 -5.89 10.89 17.60
N PRO A 211 -6.47 12.03 17.22
CA PRO A 211 -7.90 12.32 17.40
C PRO A 211 -8.86 11.24 16.92
N ASP A 212 -10.00 11.12 17.63
CA ASP A 212 -11.01 10.08 17.37
C ASP A 212 -11.78 10.26 16.05
N ASP A 213 -11.71 11.43 15.41
CA ASP A 213 -12.27 11.66 14.08
C ASP A 213 -11.36 11.18 12.94
N ILE A 214 -10.08 10.86 13.22
CA ILE A 214 -9.13 10.38 12.22
C ILE A 214 -9.21 8.85 12.12
N PRO A 215 -9.72 8.28 11.00
CA PRO A 215 -9.82 6.84 10.85
C PRO A 215 -8.44 6.20 10.70
N ILE A 216 -8.21 5.14 11.48
CA ILE A 216 -7.01 4.31 11.40
C ILE A 216 -7.41 2.95 10.83
N VAL A 217 -6.78 2.58 9.71
CA VAL A 217 -6.91 1.26 9.09
C VAL A 217 -5.63 0.48 9.38
N ALA A 218 -5.73 -0.74 9.89
CA ALA A 218 -4.59 -1.58 10.23
C ALA A 218 -4.67 -2.92 9.49
N GLU A 219 -3.65 -3.23 8.69
CA GLU A 219 -3.53 -4.53 8.02
C GLU A 219 -2.90 -5.57 8.95
N LEU A 220 -3.56 -6.71 9.14
CA LEU A 220 -3.01 -7.87 9.83
C LEU A 220 -3.16 -9.14 8.98
N SER A 221 -2.36 -10.16 9.27
CA SER A 221 -2.40 -11.44 8.54
C SER A 221 -3.14 -12.54 9.28
N THR A 222 -3.09 -12.53 10.61
CA THR A 222 -3.60 -13.61 11.46
C THR A 222 -4.83 -13.18 12.25
N GLY A 223 -5.87 -14.04 12.29
CA GLY A 223 -7.09 -13.79 13.06
C GLY A 223 -6.82 -13.58 14.55
N ALA A 224 -5.89 -14.33 15.14
CA ALA A 224 -5.50 -14.17 16.54
C ALA A 224 -4.89 -12.78 16.84
N SER A 225 -4.04 -12.25 15.95
CA SER A 225 -3.49 -10.88 16.11
C SER A 225 -4.56 -9.82 15.91
N ALA A 226 -5.52 -10.06 15.00
CA ALA A 226 -6.63 -9.17 14.73
C ALA A 226 -7.63 -9.11 15.90
N GLU A 227 -7.96 -10.26 16.49
CA GLU A 227 -8.78 -10.35 17.71
C GLU A 227 -8.07 -9.68 18.90
N ALA A 228 -6.78 -9.96 19.10
CA ALA A 228 -5.98 -9.31 20.15
C ALA A 228 -5.98 -7.78 20.00
N LEU A 229 -5.79 -7.25 18.78
CA LEU A 229 -5.83 -5.81 18.54
C LEU A 229 -7.23 -5.24 18.82
N ARG A 230 -8.29 -5.84 18.26
CA ARG A 230 -9.68 -5.43 18.48
C ARG A 230 -10.05 -5.42 19.96
N SER A 231 -9.58 -6.39 20.75
CA SER A 231 -9.85 -6.46 22.19
C SER A 231 -9.30 -5.26 22.98
N VAL A 232 -8.24 -4.60 22.48
CA VAL A 232 -7.59 -3.46 23.13
C VAL A 232 -8.12 -2.13 22.61
N VAL A 233 -8.40 -2.02 21.31
CA VAL A 233 -8.75 -0.74 20.67
C VAL A 233 -10.25 -0.56 20.38
N GLY A 234 -11.05 -1.63 20.43
CA GLY A 234 -12.46 -1.59 20.03
C GLY A 234 -12.64 -1.09 18.59
N ASP A 235 -13.67 -0.29 18.37
CA ASP A 235 -14.03 0.24 17.04
C ASP A 235 -13.16 1.43 16.57
N ARG A 236 -12.15 1.83 17.36
CA ARG A 236 -11.19 2.91 17.04
C ARG A 236 -10.34 2.61 15.80
N VAL A 237 -10.19 1.34 15.42
CA VAL A 237 -9.29 0.89 14.36
C VAL A 237 -9.98 -0.13 13.47
N VAL A 238 -10.03 0.16 12.17
CA VAL A 238 -10.54 -0.77 11.16
C VAL A 238 -9.46 -1.80 10.85
N VAL A 239 -9.59 -2.99 11.43
CA VAL A 239 -8.63 -4.09 11.22
C VAL A 239 -9.01 -4.89 9.98
N VAL A 240 -8.13 -4.86 8.97
CA VAL A 240 -8.26 -5.57 7.70
C VAL A 240 -7.37 -6.81 7.70
N GLU A 241 -7.98 -7.98 7.74
CA GLU A 241 -7.29 -9.27 7.68
C GLU A 241 -7.11 -9.70 6.22
N THR A 242 -5.97 -9.35 5.61
CA THR A 242 -5.79 -9.53 4.16
C THR A 242 -5.73 -11.00 3.72
N GLY A 243 -5.24 -11.90 4.58
CA GLY A 243 -5.27 -13.34 4.32
C GLY A 243 -6.69 -13.91 4.28
N ASN A 244 -7.50 -13.61 5.30
CA ASN A 244 -8.90 -14.04 5.39
C ASN A 244 -9.75 -13.41 4.29
N LEU A 245 -9.56 -12.12 3.98
CA LEU A 245 -10.27 -11.47 2.88
C LEU A 245 -9.92 -12.10 1.52
N ALA A 246 -8.64 -12.38 1.25
CA ALA A 246 -8.22 -13.05 0.03
C ALA A 246 -8.80 -14.47 -0.07
N ALA A 247 -8.80 -15.24 1.03
CA ALA A 247 -9.38 -16.57 1.08
C ALA A 247 -10.88 -16.56 0.75
N ARG A 248 -11.63 -15.61 1.32
CA ARG A 248 -13.07 -15.37 1.04
C ARG A 248 -13.34 -15.08 -0.43
N VAL A 249 -12.56 -14.18 -1.03
CA VAL A 249 -12.69 -13.82 -2.45
C VAL A 249 -12.41 -15.03 -3.34
N ILE A 250 -11.33 -15.79 -3.05
CA ILE A 250 -10.98 -17.01 -3.80
C ILE A 250 -12.10 -18.06 -3.69
N ALA A 251 -12.56 -18.36 -2.47
CA ALA A 251 -13.62 -19.35 -2.24
C ALA A 251 -14.93 -19.00 -2.98
N GLN A 252 -15.32 -17.73 -3.00
CA GLN A 252 -16.50 -17.27 -3.75
C GLN A 252 -16.27 -17.30 -5.27
N ALA A 253 -15.12 -16.84 -5.76
CA ALA A 253 -14.77 -16.85 -7.18
C ALA A 253 -14.71 -18.26 -7.78
N CYS A 254 -14.19 -19.24 -7.03
CA CYS A 254 -14.17 -20.65 -7.45
C CYS A 254 -15.57 -21.25 -7.68
N ARG A 255 -16.58 -20.76 -6.95
CA ARG A 255 -17.97 -21.28 -7.00
C ARG A 255 -18.88 -20.49 -7.92
N HIS A 256 -18.59 -19.21 -8.14
CA HIS A 256 -19.45 -18.29 -8.88
C HIS A 256 -18.63 -17.54 -9.94
N PRO A 257 -18.44 -18.11 -11.13
CA PRO A 257 -17.71 -17.47 -12.22
C PRO A 257 -18.26 -16.07 -12.53
N GLY A 258 -17.38 -15.06 -12.52
CA GLY A 258 -17.75 -13.66 -12.70
C GLY A 258 -17.91 -12.85 -11.41
N VAL A 259 -18.05 -13.48 -10.24
CA VAL A 259 -18.04 -12.77 -8.94
C VAL A 259 -16.67 -12.13 -8.68
N ASP A 260 -15.60 -12.73 -9.17
CA ASP A 260 -14.25 -12.15 -9.21
C ASP A 260 -14.25 -10.75 -9.86
N ARG A 261 -14.98 -10.58 -10.97
CA ARG A 261 -15.07 -9.31 -11.71
C ARG A 261 -15.90 -8.28 -10.97
N VAL A 262 -17.03 -8.70 -10.39
CA VAL A 262 -17.90 -7.82 -9.60
C VAL A 262 -17.17 -7.33 -8.35
N LEU A 263 -16.44 -8.21 -7.66
CA LEU A 263 -15.63 -7.84 -6.50
C LEU A 263 -14.43 -6.96 -6.91
N ALA A 264 -13.82 -7.20 -8.06
CA ALA A 264 -12.75 -6.33 -8.57
C ALA A 264 -13.25 -4.91 -8.87
N GLU A 265 -14.42 -4.75 -9.50
CA GLU A 265 -15.02 -3.42 -9.73
C GLU A 265 -15.38 -2.73 -8.41
N LEU A 266 -16.06 -3.44 -7.49
CA LEU A 266 -16.47 -2.88 -6.18
C LEU A 266 -15.30 -2.53 -5.23
N PHE A 267 -14.06 -2.94 -5.54
CA PHE A 267 -12.86 -2.67 -4.74
C PHE A 267 -11.83 -1.76 -5.45
N ASP A 268 -12.05 -1.39 -6.70
CA ASP A 268 -11.26 -0.40 -7.46
C ASP A 268 -11.94 0.98 -7.35
N TYR A 269 -11.19 2.08 -7.42
CA TYR A 269 -11.77 3.43 -7.63
C TYR A 269 -12.12 3.68 -9.12
N SER A 270 -12.61 2.66 -9.82
CA SER A 270 -12.95 2.70 -11.26
C SER A 270 -14.22 1.90 -11.49
N GLY A 271 -15.24 2.56 -12.06
CA GLY A 271 -16.56 1.94 -12.21
C GLY A 271 -17.41 2.19 -10.98
N SER A 272 -18.11 1.17 -10.49
CA SER A 272 -19.10 1.32 -9.41
C SER A 272 -18.53 1.05 -8.02
N GLU A 273 -18.53 2.06 -7.15
CA GLU A 273 -18.06 1.99 -5.76
C GLU A 273 -19.22 1.93 -4.73
N ILE A 274 -18.90 1.63 -3.46
CA ILE A 274 -19.85 1.66 -2.34
C ILE A 274 -19.74 2.97 -1.57
N TYR A 275 -20.85 3.72 -1.52
CA TYR A 275 -20.98 4.99 -0.82
C TYR A 275 -21.93 4.90 0.37
N THR A 276 -21.65 5.69 1.41
CA THR A 276 -22.53 5.89 2.56
C THR A 276 -23.01 7.33 2.60
N ARG A 277 -24.34 7.55 2.64
CA ARG A 277 -24.90 8.91 2.54
C ARG A 277 -26.26 9.03 3.22
N ARG A 278 -26.43 10.06 4.06
CA ARG A 278 -27.75 10.51 4.51
C ARG A 278 -28.47 11.21 3.37
N ILE A 279 -29.69 10.76 3.06
CA ILE A 279 -30.52 11.31 1.98
C ILE A 279 -31.87 11.71 2.58
N PRO A 280 -32.07 12.99 2.97
CA PRO A 280 -33.27 13.44 3.68
C PRO A 280 -34.59 13.16 2.94
N GLN A 281 -34.56 13.06 1.61
CA GLN A 281 -35.74 12.84 0.77
C GLN A 281 -36.39 11.45 0.95
N VAL A 282 -35.65 10.46 1.47
CA VAL A 282 -36.16 9.09 1.64
C VAL A 282 -36.59 8.77 3.08
N VAL A 283 -36.47 9.74 3.99
CA VAL A 283 -36.83 9.56 5.41
C VAL A 283 -38.33 9.27 5.51
N GLY A 284 -38.68 8.19 6.21
CA GLY A 284 -40.05 7.68 6.32
C GLY A 284 -40.49 6.76 5.17
N MET A 285 -39.69 6.59 4.10
CA MET A 285 -39.95 5.61 3.04
C MET A 285 -39.49 4.20 3.45
N SER A 286 -40.10 3.16 2.87
CA SER A 286 -39.54 1.81 2.96
C SER A 286 -38.31 1.69 2.07
N LEU A 287 -37.40 0.76 2.37
CA LEU A 287 -36.23 0.51 1.53
C LEU A 287 -36.58 -0.07 0.15
N ALA A 288 -37.73 -0.75 0.02
CA ALA A 288 -38.25 -1.18 -1.28
C ALA A 288 -38.63 0.03 -2.17
N ASP A 289 -39.36 1.00 -1.61
CA ASP A 289 -39.73 2.22 -2.35
C ASP A 289 -38.50 3.10 -2.63
N THR A 290 -37.59 3.17 -1.64
CA THR A 290 -36.31 3.89 -1.73
C THR A 290 -35.45 3.35 -2.88
N ALA A 291 -35.43 2.04 -3.11
CA ALA A 291 -34.68 1.44 -4.21
C ALA A 291 -35.19 1.87 -5.61
N LEU A 292 -36.45 2.30 -5.72
CA LEU A 292 -37.03 2.83 -6.97
C LEU A 292 -36.76 4.33 -7.18
N CYS A 293 -36.20 5.03 -6.18
CA CYS A 293 -35.96 6.48 -6.21
C CYS A 293 -34.60 6.89 -6.80
N PHE A 294 -33.86 5.97 -7.43
CA PHE A 294 -32.52 6.22 -7.94
C PHE A 294 -32.33 5.59 -9.33
N GLU A 295 -31.82 6.37 -10.27
CA GLU A 295 -31.68 5.97 -11.68
C GLU A 295 -30.29 5.39 -12.02
N ARG A 296 -29.24 5.90 -11.36
CA ARG A 296 -27.83 5.53 -11.62
C ARG A 296 -27.10 4.98 -10.38
N SER A 297 -27.84 4.66 -9.33
CA SER A 297 -27.26 4.18 -8.08
C SER A 297 -28.22 3.22 -7.38
N VAL A 298 -27.72 2.17 -6.73
CA VAL A 298 -28.53 1.09 -6.16
C VAL A 298 -28.36 1.05 -4.64
N PRO A 299 -29.39 1.38 -3.84
CA PRO A 299 -29.38 1.14 -2.40
C PRO A 299 -29.27 -0.35 -2.09
N ILE A 300 -28.22 -0.75 -1.37
CA ILE A 300 -27.95 -2.14 -0.97
C ILE A 300 -28.09 -2.36 0.54
N GLY A 301 -28.22 -1.29 1.34
CA GLY A 301 -28.24 -1.38 2.78
C GLY A 301 -28.47 -0.05 3.49
N LEU A 302 -28.36 -0.11 4.81
CA LEU A 302 -28.58 1.00 5.73
C LEU A 302 -27.50 0.98 6.82
N ILE A 303 -27.06 2.15 7.25
CA ILE A 303 -26.33 2.35 8.50
C ILE A 303 -27.25 3.13 9.42
N THR A 304 -27.63 2.53 10.54
CA THR A 304 -28.51 3.16 11.52
C THR A 304 -27.78 4.20 12.37
N ALA A 305 -28.52 5.05 13.08
CA ALA A 305 -27.96 6.06 13.97
C ALA A 305 -27.01 5.52 15.07
N ASP A 306 -27.15 4.25 15.50
CA ASP A 306 -26.22 3.55 16.41
C ASP A 306 -24.96 3.01 15.70
N GLY A 307 -24.75 3.33 14.42
CA GLY A 307 -23.60 2.91 13.62
C GLY A 307 -23.69 1.50 13.04
N ARG A 308 -24.80 0.78 13.30
CA ARG A 308 -24.96 -0.61 12.85
C ARG A 308 -25.23 -0.68 11.34
N VAL A 309 -24.33 -1.33 10.62
CA VAL A 309 -24.45 -1.59 9.19
C VAL A 309 -25.36 -2.81 8.95
N SER A 310 -26.35 -2.67 8.08
CA SER A 310 -27.17 -3.77 7.57
C SER A 310 -27.14 -3.77 6.04
N VAL A 311 -26.58 -4.83 5.46
CA VAL A 311 -26.59 -5.08 4.01
C VAL A 311 -27.72 -6.05 3.69
N ARG A 312 -28.57 -5.70 2.73
CA ARG A 312 -29.86 -6.36 2.45
C ARG A 312 -30.77 -6.52 3.70
N PRO A 313 -31.16 -5.41 4.37
CA PRO A 313 -32.27 -5.42 5.31
C PRO A 313 -33.59 -5.79 4.59
N PRO A 314 -34.66 -6.17 5.32
CA PRO A 314 -35.99 -6.39 4.75
C PRO A 314 -36.48 -5.16 3.98
N GLY A 315 -37.13 -5.35 2.83
CA GLY A 315 -37.61 -4.24 2.00
C GLY A 315 -38.65 -3.33 2.70
N SER A 316 -39.35 -3.86 3.70
CA SER A 316 -40.27 -3.13 4.57
C SER A 316 -39.60 -2.26 5.64
N THR A 317 -38.27 -2.30 5.77
CA THR A 317 -37.52 -1.46 6.73
C THR A 317 -37.67 0.00 6.33
N VAL A 318 -38.07 0.85 7.28
CA VAL A 318 -38.26 2.30 7.07
C VAL A 318 -36.96 3.02 7.37
N VAL A 319 -36.58 3.99 6.53
CA VAL A 319 -35.40 4.85 6.72
C VAL A 319 -35.70 5.93 7.75
N ALA A 320 -34.95 6.01 8.85
CA ALA A 320 -35.08 7.07 9.85
C ALA A 320 -34.27 8.34 9.50
N GLU A 321 -34.53 9.45 10.21
CA GLU A 321 -33.94 10.76 9.93
C GLU A 321 -32.41 10.79 10.04
N ASP A 322 -31.85 10.02 10.97
CA ASP A 322 -30.41 9.97 11.21
C ASP A 322 -29.66 8.89 10.40
N ASP A 323 -30.38 7.99 9.75
CA ASP A 323 -29.79 6.86 9.04
C ASP A 323 -29.05 7.29 7.76
N GLN A 324 -28.11 6.45 7.32
CA GLN A 324 -27.39 6.61 6.06
C GLN A 324 -27.71 5.43 5.14
N LEU A 325 -28.01 5.68 3.88
CA LEU A 325 -28.09 4.61 2.88
C LEU A 325 -26.69 4.13 2.52
N VAL A 326 -26.55 2.81 2.38
CA VAL A 326 -25.40 2.17 1.71
C VAL A 326 -25.80 1.95 0.25
N VAL A 327 -25.07 2.56 -0.68
CA VAL A 327 -25.47 2.69 -2.08
C VAL A 327 -24.29 2.32 -3.00
N ILE A 328 -24.52 1.50 -4.02
CA ILE A 328 -23.56 1.30 -5.11
C ILE A 328 -23.78 2.40 -6.16
N ALA A 329 -22.73 3.11 -6.57
CA ALA A 329 -22.80 4.17 -7.58
C ALA A 329 -21.47 4.36 -8.32
N GLU A 330 -21.48 4.90 -9.53
CA GLU A 330 -20.27 5.19 -10.33
C GLU A 330 -19.44 6.35 -9.74
N ASP A 331 -20.09 7.30 -9.08
CA ASP A 331 -19.45 8.43 -8.40
C ASP A 331 -20.38 9.01 -7.32
N ALA A 332 -19.84 9.59 -6.26
CA ALA A 332 -20.63 10.22 -5.18
C ALA A 332 -21.66 11.26 -5.67
N SER A 333 -21.35 11.98 -6.77
CA SER A 333 -22.24 12.96 -7.39
C SER A 333 -23.43 12.32 -8.10
N SER A 334 -23.28 11.12 -8.67
CA SER A 334 -24.34 10.40 -9.40
C SER A 334 -25.50 9.92 -8.51
N ILE A 335 -25.30 9.92 -7.18
CA ILE A 335 -26.32 9.59 -6.18
C ILE A 335 -27.34 10.75 -6.12
N HIS A 336 -28.36 10.64 -6.97
CA HIS A 336 -29.45 11.60 -7.10
C HIS A 336 -30.79 10.93 -6.79
N PHE A 337 -31.47 11.43 -5.75
CA PHE A 337 -32.88 11.11 -5.52
C PHE A 337 -33.74 11.65 -6.67
N ARG A 338 -34.63 10.81 -7.18
CA ARG A 338 -35.78 11.17 -8.01
C ARG A 338 -37.03 10.54 -7.38
N PRO A 339 -38.22 11.18 -7.43
CA PRO A 339 -39.45 10.52 -7.01
C PRO A 339 -39.61 9.19 -7.75
N ALA A 340 -39.99 8.14 -7.02
CA ALA A 340 -40.22 6.83 -7.62
C ALA A 340 -41.21 6.95 -8.80
N PRO A 341 -40.94 6.31 -9.95
CA PRO A 341 -41.93 6.22 -11.02
C PRO A 341 -43.19 5.49 -10.53
N ASP A 342 -44.34 5.76 -11.14
CA ASP A 342 -45.59 5.04 -10.86
C ASP A 342 -45.51 3.62 -11.44
N VAL A 343 -44.85 2.73 -10.69
CA VAL A 343 -44.65 1.32 -11.03
C VAL A 343 -45.75 0.50 -10.38
N SER A 344 -46.87 0.39 -11.06
CA SER A 344 -47.84 -0.67 -10.78
C SER A 344 -47.18 -2.04 -11.05
N ALA A 345 -46.88 -2.79 -9.99
CA ALA A 345 -46.27 -4.11 -10.08
C ALA A 345 -47.19 -5.08 -10.84
N SER A 346 -46.88 -5.31 -12.12
CA SER A 346 -47.75 -6.04 -13.04
C SER A 346 -47.25 -7.47 -13.25
N GLY A 347 -47.81 -8.41 -12.47
CA GLY A 347 -47.64 -9.84 -12.65
C GLY A 347 -47.11 -10.57 -11.41
N PRO A 348 -47.33 -11.90 -11.29
CA PRO A 348 -46.76 -12.69 -10.22
C PRO A 348 -45.23 -12.75 -10.35
N VAL A 349 -44.53 -12.59 -9.23
CA VAL A 349 -43.09 -12.87 -9.17
C VAL A 349 -42.89 -14.36 -9.49
N PRO A 350 -42.07 -14.73 -10.50
CA PRO A 350 -41.82 -16.13 -10.78
C PRO A 350 -41.18 -16.80 -9.56
N GLU A 351 -41.80 -17.87 -9.05
CA GLU A 351 -41.15 -18.69 -8.03
C GLU A 351 -39.85 -19.24 -8.62
N ARG A 352 -38.72 -18.77 -8.09
CA ARG A 352 -37.42 -19.40 -8.39
C ARG A 352 -37.46 -20.81 -7.81
N PRO A 353 -37.25 -21.87 -8.61
CA PRO A 353 -37.07 -23.20 -8.07
C PRO A 353 -35.95 -23.15 -7.02
N SER A 354 -36.23 -23.65 -5.81
CA SER A 354 -35.22 -23.82 -4.78
C SER A 354 -34.29 -24.96 -5.19
N ALA A 355 -33.32 -24.64 -6.04
CA ALA A 355 -32.31 -25.58 -6.51
C ALA A 355 -31.53 -26.13 -5.32
N THR A 356 -31.79 -27.39 -4.96
CA THR A 356 -30.96 -28.15 -4.03
C THR A 356 -29.56 -28.23 -4.62
N ARG A 357 -28.59 -27.61 -3.94
CA ARG A 357 -27.19 -27.59 -4.40
C ARG A 357 -26.59 -28.99 -4.24
N GLU A 358 -26.14 -29.58 -5.34
CA GLU A 358 -25.45 -30.86 -5.34
C GLU A 358 -24.01 -30.73 -4.78
N PRO A 359 -23.44 -31.80 -4.18
CA PRO A 359 -22.06 -31.80 -3.72
C PRO A 359 -21.05 -31.42 -4.80
N GLU A 360 -20.17 -30.46 -4.47
CA GLU A 360 -19.18 -29.90 -5.38
C GLU A 360 -17.89 -30.74 -5.36
N ARG A 361 -17.13 -30.72 -6.47
CA ARG A 361 -15.80 -31.37 -6.57
C ARG A 361 -14.77 -30.38 -7.08
N ALA A 362 -13.77 -30.10 -6.25
CA ALA A 362 -12.72 -29.11 -6.52
C ALA A 362 -11.32 -29.72 -6.60
N LEU A 363 -10.39 -28.97 -7.20
CA LEU A 363 -8.98 -29.34 -7.35
C LEU A 363 -8.13 -28.12 -7.01
N MET A 364 -7.27 -28.24 -6.00
CA MET A 364 -6.33 -27.20 -5.58
C MET A 364 -4.91 -27.60 -6.01
N PHE A 365 -4.19 -26.69 -6.67
CA PHE A 365 -2.78 -26.90 -7.05
C PHE A 365 -1.86 -26.04 -6.19
N GLY A 366 -0.85 -26.68 -5.61
CA GLY A 366 0.05 -26.05 -4.64
C GLY A 366 -0.58 -25.89 -3.26
N PHE A 367 0.25 -25.58 -2.26
CA PHE A 367 -0.19 -25.35 -0.89
C PHE A 367 0.73 -24.33 -0.22
N ASN A 368 0.20 -23.16 0.13
CA ASN A 368 0.92 -22.05 0.75
C ASN A 368 0.29 -21.69 2.12
N GLU A 369 0.66 -20.55 2.69
CA GLU A 369 0.08 -20.08 3.97
C GLU A 369 -1.42 -19.73 3.89
N PHE A 370 -1.96 -19.45 2.70
CA PHE A 370 -3.38 -19.12 2.50
C PHE A 370 -4.26 -20.35 2.21
N ALA A 371 -3.67 -21.47 1.80
CA ALA A 371 -4.43 -22.68 1.44
C ALA A 371 -5.34 -23.22 2.56
N PRO A 372 -4.93 -23.25 3.85
CA PRO A 372 -5.83 -23.63 4.96
C PRO A 372 -7.06 -22.72 5.05
N LEU A 373 -6.87 -21.40 4.97
CA LEU A 373 -7.95 -20.40 5.04
C LEU A 373 -8.94 -20.55 3.87
N VAL A 374 -8.44 -20.84 2.67
CA VAL A 374 -9.30 -21.12 1.50
C VAL A 374 -10.12 -22.40 1.70
N LEU A 375 -9.55 -23.44 2.32
CA LEU A 375 -10.26 -24.69 2.61
C LEU A 375 -11.35 -24.50 3.68
N GLU A 376 -11.06 -23.71 4.71
CA GLU A 376 -12.02 -23.34 5.76
C GLU A 376 -13.18 -22.50 5.19
N GLU A 377 -12.90 -21.47 4.39
CA GLU A 377 -13.94 -20.68 3.73
C GLU A 377 -14.75 -21.51 2.71
N LEU A 378 -14.12 -22.37 1.91
CA LEU A 378 -14.84 -23.26 1.01
C LEU A 378 -15.80 -24.19 1.76
N ASN A 379 -15.39 -24.74 2.91
CA ASN A 379 -16.24 -25.58 3.75
C ASN A 379 -17.56 -24.90 4.14
N ASP A 380 -17.54 -23.60 4.43
CA ASP A 380 -18.72 -22.86 4.86
C ASP A 380 -19.68 -22.54 3.70
N TYR A 381 -19.17 -22.55 2.46
CA TYR A 381 -19.95 -22.27 1.25
C TYR A 381 -20.49 -23.50 0.51
N VAL A 382 -19.74 -24.62 0.51
CA VAL A 382 -20.10 -25.82 -0.27
C VAL A 382 -21.17 -26.69 0.41
N PRO A 383 -22.00 -27.42 -0.37
CA PRO A 383 -22.95 -28.40 0.19
C PRO A 383 -22.23 -29.53 0.92
N HIS A 384 -22.90 -30.11 1.93
CA HIS A 384 -22.37 -31.26 2.67
C HIS A 384 -22.07 -32.46 1.73
N GLY A 385 -20.89 -33.05 1.90
CA GLY A 385 -20.40 -34.17 1.08
C GLY A 385 -19.62 -33.74 -0.15
N SER A 386 -19.33 -32.44 -0.30
CA SER A 386 -18.41 -31.93 -1.32
C SER A 386 -16.99 -32.43 -1.05
N THR A 387 -16.15 -32.52 -2.10
CA THR A 387 -14.75 -32.95 -1.94
C THR A 387 -13.78 -32.03 -2.68
N ILE A 388 -12.57 -31.90 -2.13
CA ILE A 388 -11.45 -31.21 -2.77
C ILE A 388 -10.21 -32.11 -2.79
N THR A 389 -9.53 -32.13 -3.93
CA THR A 389 -8.23 -32.80 -4.07
C THR A 389 -7.13 -31.75 -4.01
N VAL A 390 -6.23 -31.86 -3.03
CA VAL A 390 -5.03 -31.02 -2.94
C VAL A 390 -3.87 -31.71 -3.67
N VAL A 391 -3.41 -31.10 -4.76
CA VAL A 391 -2.23 -31.52 -5.54
C VAL A 391 -1.06 -30.66 -5.09
N ALA A 392 -0.18 -31.22 -4.26
CA ALA A 392 0.99 -30.54 -3.73
C ALA A 392 2.23 -31.43 -3.88
N ASP A 393 3.37 -30.80 -4.17
CA ASP A 393 4.67 -31.46 -4.13
C ASP A 393 5.11 -31.61 -2.66
N PRO A 394 5.29 -32.83 -2.13
CA PRO A 394 5.73 -33.02 -0.74
C PRO A 394 7.06 -32.34 -0.44
N ASP A 395 7.98 -32.30 -1.41
CA ASP A 395 9.35 -31.79 -1.22
C ASP A 395 9.37 -30.26 -1.10
N LEU A 396 8.34 -29.57 -1.60
CA LEU A 396 8.19 -28.10 -1.50
C LEU A 396 7.34 -27.64 -0.31
N VAL A 397 6.44 -28.48 0.19
CA VAL A 397 5.45 -28.10 1.21
C VAL A 397 5.81 -28.60 2.61
N GLY A 398 6.59 -29.68 2.71
CA GLY A 398 6.95 -30.31 3.98
C GLY A 398 5.77 -31.08 4.57
N ASP A 399 5.54 -30.95 5.88
CA ASP A 399 4.38 -31.55 6.53
C ASP A 399 3.08 -30.86 6.10
N LEU A 400 2.40 -31.47 5.14
CA LEU A 400 1.06 -31.10 4.71
C LEU A 400 -0.02 -31.56 5.70
N GLU A 401 0.21 -32.63 6.48
CA GLU A 401 -0.82 -33.17 7.39
C GLU A 401 -1.08 -32.24 8.56
N GLY A 402 -0.03 -31.76 9.24
CA GLY A 402 -0.12 -30.81 10.35
C GLY A 402 -0.64 -29.42 9.96
N ARG A 403 -0.86 -29.16 8.67
CA ARG A 403 -1.30 -27.86 8.12
C ARG A 403 -2.68 -27.89 7.47
N LEU A 404 -3.31 -29.05 7.31
CA LEU A 404 -4.67 -29.15 6.79
C LEU A 404 -5.69 -28.96 7.91
N PRO A 405 -6.79 -28.22 7.69
CA PRO A 405 -7.86 -28.10 8.67
C PRO A 405 -8.53 -29.47 8.89
N THR A 406 -8.69 -29.86 10.14
CA THR A 406 -9.16 -31.20 10.55
C THR A 406 -10.65 -31.28 10.84
N ASN A 407 -11.31 -30.14 11.10
CA ASN A 407 -12.72 -30.06 11.52
C ASN A 407 -13.61 -29.43 10.43
N LEU A 408 -13.55 -29.96 9.21
CA LEU A 408 -14.44 -29.52 8.12
C LEU A 408 -15.74 -30.34 8.13
N ALA A 409 -16.89 -29.66 8.23
CA ALA A 409 -18.21 -30.27 8.32
C ALA A 409 -18.83 -30.66 6.97
N ASN A 410 -18.52 -29.90 5.90
CA ASN A 410 -19.13 -30.07 4.58
C ASN A 410 -18.15 -30.58 3.51
N LEU A 411 -16.85 -30.33 3.69
CA LEU A 411 -15.82 -30.50 2.68
C LEU A 411 -14.81 -31.60 3.06
N GLY A 412 -14.83 -32.71 2.30
CA GLY A 412 -13.83 -33.78 2.42
C GLY A 412 -12.55 -33.45 1.65
N ILE A 413 -11.39 -33.49 2.33
CA ILE A 413 -10.08 -33.27 1.71
C ILE A 413 -9.46 -34.61 1.30
N SER A 414 -9.03 -34.70 0.04
CA SER A 414 -8.18 -35.77 -0.49
C SER A 414 -6.88 -35.19 -1.04
N ARG A 415 -5.87 -36.04 -1.30
CA ARG A 415 -4.51 -35.63 -1.68
C ARG A 415 -4.03 -36.36 -2.91
N ALA A 416 -3.27 -35.67 -3.76
CA ALA A 416 -2.60 -36.28 -4.90
C ALA A 416 -1.20 -35.67 -5.10
N ARG A 417 -0.28 -36.43 -5.70
CA ARG A 417 1.05 -35.93 -6.08
C ARG A 417 1.04 -35.39 -7.51
N PRO A 418 1.91 -34.43 -7.86
CA PRO A 418 2.16 -34.08 -9.26
C PRO A 418 2.49 -35.33 -10.09
N GLY A 419 1.81 -35.51 -11.22
CA GLY A 419 1.93 -36.72 -12.07
C GLY A 419 1.11 -37.94 -11.60
N GLY A 420 0.50 -37.92 -10.41
CA GLY A 420 -0.29 -39.02 -9.86
C GLY A 420 -1.75 -39.11 -10.35
N VAL A 421 -2.21 -38.19 -11.20
CA VAL A 421 -3.58 -38.16 -11.75
C VAL A 421 -3.71 -39.14 -12.93
N GLY A 422 -3.38 -40.41 -12.66
CA GLY A 422 -3.48 -41.52 -13.60
C GLY A 422 -4.66 -42.44 -13.26
N THR A 423 -5.57 -42.58 -14.23
CA THR A 423 -6.41 -43.79 -14.43
C THR A 423 -7.17 -44.37 -13.21
N ARG A 424 -8.06 -43.57 -12.59
CA ARG A 424 -9.27 -44.12 -11.92
C ARG A 424 -10.48 -43.17 -11.89
N ALA A 425 -10.78 -42.56 -13.04
CA ALA A 425 -12.06 -41.88 -13.26
C ALA A 425 -12.62 -42.24 -14.64
N SER A 426 -13.66 -43.07 -14.66
CA SER A 426 -14.51 -43.25 -15.84
C SER A 426 -15.29 -41.96 -16.10
N SER A 427 -15.11 -41.39 -17.29
CA SER A 427 -15.76 -40.16 -17.80
C SER A 427 -15.32 -38.84 -17.13
N PRO A 428 -14.83 -37.85 -17.89
CA PRO A 428 -14.56 -36.51 -17.37
C PRO A 428 -15.88 -35.74 -17.15
N PRO A 429 -16.15 -35.19 -15.95
CA PRO A 429 -17.24 -34.23 -15.73
C PRO A 429 -16.88 -32.86 -16.32
N PRO A 430 -17.85 -31.92 -16.45
CA PRO A 430 -17.54 -30.54 -16.82
C PRO A 430 -16.65 -29.87 -15.77
N PHE A 431 -15.53 -29.31 -16.20
CA PHE A 431 -14.56 -28.62 -15.35
C PHE A 431 -14.92 -27.14 -15.19
N ILE A 432 -14.85 -26.62 -13.96
CA ILE A 432 -14.73 -25.18 -13.70
C ILE A 432 -13.24 -24.89 -13.54
N ALA A 433 -12.62 -24.30 -14.56
CA ALA A 433 -11.25 -23.83 -14.49
C ALA A 433 -11.21 -22.44 -13.85
N GLY A 434 -10.54 -22.31 -12.70
CA GLY A 434 -10.24 -21.01 -12.10
C GLY A 434 -9.30 -20.21 -13.01
N VAL A 435 -9.60 -18.92 -13.18
CA VAL A 435 -8.86 -18.03 -14.09
C VAL A 435 -7.48 -17.71 -13.51
N ALA A 436 -6.42 -18.09 -14.22
CA ALA A 436 -5.09 -17.52 -14.00
C ALA A 436 -5.08 -16.05 -14.47
N PRO A 437 -4.33 -15.14 -13.82
CA PRO A 437 -4.30 -13.71 -14.19
C PRO A 437 -3.64 -13.53 -15.56
N GLY A 438 -4.47 -13.52 -16.61
CA GLY A 438 -4.03 -13.27 -17.98
C GLY A 438 -3.73 -11.80 -18.21
N GLY A 439 -2.64 -11.52 -18.94
CA GLY A 439 -2.37 -10.19 -19.48
C GLY A 439 -3.44 -9.72 -20.48
N PRO A 440 -3.36 -8.46 -20.96
CA PRO A 440 -4.40 -7.88 -21.80
C PRO A 440 -4.59 -8.68 -23.10
N PRO A 441 -5.84 -8.89 -23.54
CA PRO A 441 -6.13 -9.68 -24.74
C PRO A 441 -5.57 -8.99 -26.00
N PRO A 442 -5.13 -9.76 -27.02
CA PRO A 442 -4.77 -9.19 -28.31
C PRO A 442 -6.00 -8.51 -28.93
N ARG A 443 -5.82 -7.30 -29.47
CA ARG A 443 -6.88 -6.56 -30.16
C ARG A 443 -7.34 -7.34 -31.39
N GLY A 444 -8.62 -7.74 -31.40
CA GLY A 444 -9.27 -8.27 -32.60
C GLY A 444 -9.34 -7.22 -33.73
N PRO A 445 -9.51 -7.65 -34.99
CA PRO A 445 -9.60 -6.72 -36.12
C PRO A 445 -10.88 -5.87 -36.00
N GLY A 446 -10.73 -4.55 -36.16
CA GLY A 446 -11.86 -3.62 -36.12
C GLY A 446 -12.81 -3.78 -37.31
N PRO A 447 -14.07 -3.33 -37.20
CA PRO A 447 -15.01 -3.35 -38.31
C PRO A 447 -14.53 -2.46 -39.45
N GLY A 448 -14.57 -2.98 -40.68
CA GLY A 448 -14.20 -2.24 -41.89
C GLY A 448 -15.14 -1.07 -42.19
N PRO A 449 -14.68 -0.06 -42.96
CA PRO A 449 -15.49 1.12 -43.27
C PRO A 449 -16.68 0.78 -44.19
N PRO A 450 -17.80 1.52 -44.09
CA PRO A 450 -18.96 1.31 -44.96
C PRO A 450 -18.68 1.75 -46.41
N PRO A 451 -19.40 1.19 -47.41
CA PRO A 451 -19.21 1.53 -48.81
C PRO A 451 -19.69 2.95 -49.16
N PRO A 452 -19.06 3.62 -50.14
CA PRO A 452 -19.47 4.96 -50.57
C PRO A 452 -20.74 4.92 -51.45
N PRO A 453 -21.56 5.99 -51.43
CA PRO A 453 -22.76 6.10 -52.27
C PRO A 453 -22.41 6.42 -53.73
N HIS A 454 -23.27 6.00 -54.66
CA HIS A 454 -23.18 6.36 -56.09
C HIS A 454 -23.35 7.87 -56.32
N PRO A 455 -22.49 8.52 -57.12
CA PRO A 455 -22.76 9.84 -57.67
C PRO A 455 -23.38 9.75 -59.07
N THR A 456 -24.42 10.54 -59.30
CA THR A 456 -25.08 10.71 -60.60
C THR A 456 -24.38 11.81 -61.42
N ALA A 457 -24.32 11.62 -62.75
CA ALA A 457 -24.19 12.62 -63.83
C ALA A 457 -23.52 13.99 -63.55
N ALA A 458 -22.39 14.27 -64.21
CA ALA A 458 -22.19 15.37 -65.17
C ALA A 458 -20.70 15.60 -65.51
N ALA A 459 -20.42 16.06 -66.72
CA ALA A 459 -19.12 16.53 -67.23
C ALA A 459 -19.36 17.90 -67.93
N PRO A 460 -18.39 18.54 -68.64
CA PRO A 460 -16.94 18.33 -68.74
C PRO A 460 -16.13 19.67 -68.53
N HIS A 461 -14.97 19.80 -69.21
CA HIS A 461 -14.02 20.95 -69.31
C HIS A 461 -12.89 20.97 -68.25
N HIS A 462 -11.62 21.26 -68.56
CA HIS A 462 -10.97 21.70 -69.82
C HIS A 462 -9.47 21.24 -69.91
N ARG A 463 -8.92 21.12 -71.13
CA ARG A 463 -7.49 21.21 -71.62
C ARG A 463 -6.35 21.40 -70.58
N ALA A 464 -5.10 20.95 -70.72
CA ALA A 464 -4.29 20.12 -71.67
C ALA A 464 -2.84 20.03 -71.06
N GLY A 465 -1.78 19.36 -71.56
CA GLY A 465 -1.51 18.48 -72.72
C GLY A 465 0.01 18.43 -73.05
N ALA A 466 0.48 17.42 -73.81
CA ALA A 466 1.88 17.14 -74.25
C ALA A 466 2.91 16.74 -73.15
N ALA A 467 3.88 15.83 -73.35
CA ALA A 467 4.12 14.82 -74.40
C ALA A 467 5.19 13.77 -73.95
N THR A 468 5.29 12.63 -74.68
CA THR A 468 6.43 11.65 -74.76
C THR A 468 6.86 10.87 -73.49
N ALA A 469 7.25 9.58 -73.52
CA ALA A 469 7.31 8.54 -74.57
C ALA A 469 7.39 7.10 -73.98
N ALA A 470 7.19 6.07 -74.83
CA ALA A 470 7.52 4.62 -74.69
C ALA A 470 7.00 3.84 -73.44
N HIS A 471 6.00 2.95 -73.53
CA HIS A 471 5.95 1.59 -74.14
C HIS A 471 6.38 0.40 -73.24
N HIS A 472 5.34 -0.19 -72.62
CA HIS A 472 5.12 -1.57 -72.15
C HIS A 472 6.08 -2.32 -71.18
N PRO A 473 5.53 -3.15 -70.26
CA PRO A 473 6.27 -3.79 -69.17
C PRO A 473 6.58 -5.28 -69.41
N PRO A 474 7.51 -5.87 -68.64
CA PRO A 474 7.55 -7.29 -68.34
C PRO A 474 7.18 -7.61 -66.87
N THR A 475 6.47 -8.71 -66.68
CA THR A 475 6.23 -9.39 -65.40
C THR A 475 7.53 -9.89 -64.76
N HIS A 476 7.69 -9.81 -63.43
CA HIS A 476 8.56 -10.74 -62.67
C HIS A 476 8.14 -10.91 -61.19
N GLN A 477 8.68 -11.97 -60.58
CA GLN A 477 8.29 -12.59 -59.30
C GLN A 477 8.74 -11.83 -58.04
N PRO A 478 8.15 -12.13 -56.84
CA PRO A 478 8.65 -11.63 -55.56
C PRO A 478 9.97 -12.32 -55.11
N PRO A 479 10.83 -11.62 -54.35
CA PRO A 479 12.14 -12.11 -53.90
C PRO A 479 12.08 -13.01 -52.63
N PRO A 480 13.16 -13.76 -52.31
CA PRO A 480 13.14 -14.85 -51.32
C PRO A 480 13.50 -14.44 -49.88
N HIS A 481 13.35 -15.42 -48.96
CA HIS A 481 13.65 -15.32 -47.53
C HIS A 481 15.13 -14.97 -47.21
N PRO A 482 15.39 -14.22 -46.12
CA PRO A 482 16.74 -14.02 -45.59
C PRO A 482 17.27 -15.24 -44.80
N ALA A 483 18.59 -15.43 -44.82
CA ALA A 483 19.29 -16.63 -44.37
C ALA A 483 19.57 -16.70 -42.85
N GLN A 484 19.89 -17.92 -42.38
CA GLN A 484 20.43 -18.18 -41.04
C GLN A 484 21.90 -17.71 -40.93
N PRO A 485 22.36 -17.20 -39.77
CA PRO A 485 23.78 -16.96 -39.50
C PRO A 485 24.50 -18.22 -38.97
N GLU A 486 25.78 -18.36 -39.34
CA GLU A 486 26.64 -19.51 -39.04
C GLU A 486 27.01 -19.68 -37.56
N GLU A 487 27.15 -20.93 -37.11
CA GLU A 487 27.76 -21.26 -35.82
C GLU A 487 29.28 -21.01 -35.84
N ARG A 488 29.79 -20.22 -34.89
CA ARG A 488 31.23 -20.16 -34.57
C ARG A 488 31.49 -20.78 -33.21
N HIS A 489 32.46 -21.68 -33.17
CA HIS A 489 32.90 -22.39 -31.97
C HIS A 489 33.16 -21.46 -30.77
N ARG A 490 32.50 -21.75 -29.64
CA ARG A 490 32.93 -21.29 -28.30
C ARG A 490 33.62 -22.44 -27.56
N PRO A 491 34.71 -22.19 -26.82
CA PRO A 491 35.28 -23.18 -25.90
C PRO A 491 34.33 -23.40 -24.69
N PRO A 492 34.39 -24.58 -24.04
CA PRO A 492 33.53 -24.90 -22.90
C PRO A 492 33.88 -24.07 -21.65
N ALA A 493 32.86 -23.76 -20.84
CA ALA A 493 33.03 -23.08 -19.56
C ALA A 493 33.64 -24.00 -18.48
N PRO A 494 34.43 -23.47 -17.53
CA PRO A 494 34.95 -24.25 -16.42
C PRO A 494 33.83 -24.67 -15.43
N PRO A 495 33.98 -25.80 -14.72
CA PRO A 495 32.98 -26.27 -13.76
C PRO A 495 32.88 -25.34 -12.54
N ALA A 496 31.67 -25.26 -11.97
CA ALA A 496 31.40 -24.43 -10.79
C ALA A 496 32.11 -24.96 -9.53
N PRO A 497 32.55 -24.08 -8.60
CA PRO A 497 33.13 -24.50 -7.34
C PRO A 497 32.10 -25.17 -6.42
N PRO A 498 32.52 -26.09 -5.53
CA PRO A 498 31.61 -26.74 -4.58
C PRO A 498 31.06 -25.75 -3.53
N PRO A 499 29.87 -26.02 -2.96
CA PRO A 499 29.26 -25.15 -1.97
C PRO A 499 30.07 -25.11 -0.66
N PRO A 500 30.08 -23.98 0.07
CA PRO A 500 30.77 -23.87 1.35
C PRO A 500 30.10 -24.76 2.42
N THR A 501 30.93 -25.31 3.31
CA THR A 501 30.46 -26.11 4.45
C THR A 501 29.66 -25.26 5.44
N PRO A 502 28.57 -25.79 6.03
CA PRO A 502 27.77 -25.06 7.01
C PRO A 502 28.56 -24.87 8.32
N PRO A 503 28.34 -23.75 9.04
CA PRO A 503 28.96 -23.52 10.35
C PRO A 503 28.42 -24.50 11.41
N PRO A 504 29.20 -24.81 12.46
CA PRO A 504 28.75 -25.69 13.53
C PRO A 504 27.57 -25.09 14.31
N ALA A 505 26.65 -25.96 14.73
CA ALA A 505 25.44 -25.55 15.44
C ALA A 505 25.75 -24.90 16.81
N PRO A 506 24.99 -23.88 17.23
CA PRO A 506 25.13 -23.29 18.56
C PRO A 506 24.68 -24.28 19.66
N PRO A 507 25.26 -24.22 20.87
CA PRO A 507 24.86 -25.08 21.97
C PRO A 507 23.42 -24.82 22.41
N THR A 508 22.70 -25.87 22.79
CA THR A 508 21.31 -25.81 23.23
C THR A 508 21.15 -25.01 24.53
N PRO A 509 20.13 -24.14 24.65
CA PRO A 509 19.84 -23.44 25.88
C PRO A 509 19.31 -24.41 26.96
N PRO A 510 19.55 -24.13 28.26
CA PRO A 510 19.01 -24.94 29.35
C PRO A 510 17.47 -24.86 29.40
N PRO A 511 16.78 -25.92 29.91
CA PRO A 511 15.33 -25.95 29.98
C PRO A 511 14.78 -24.88 30.95
N PRO A 512 13.58 -24.34 30.68
CA PRO A 512 12.95 -23.35 31.54
C PRO A 512 12.51 -23.96 32.89
N PRO A 513 12.47 -23.17 33.98
CA PRO A 513 11.98 -23.63 35.27
C PRO A 513 10.48 -23.96 35.22
N PRO A 514 10.00 -24.89 36.07
CA PRO A 514 8.59 -25.28 36.09
C PRO A 514 7.67 -24.13 36.51
N PRO A 515 6.42 -24.08 36.01
CA PRO A 515 5.47 -23.03 36.33
C PRO A 515 5.02 -23.07 37.79
N PRO A 516 4.69 -21.91 38.40
CA PRO A 516 4.16 -21.86 39.76
C PRO A 516 2.76 -22.51 39.85
N PRO A 517 2.37 -23.04 41.02
CA PRO A 517 1.07 -23.68 41.20
C PRO A 517 -0.09 -22.68 41.07
N PRO A 518 -1.27 -23.13 40.61
CA PRO A 518 -2.43 -22.26 40.40
C PRO A 518 -2.99 -21.71 41.71
N PRO A 519 -3.57 -20.49 41.71
CA PRO A 519 -4.20 -19.90 42.88
C PRO A 519 -5.47 -20.67 43.30
N PRO A 520 -5.82 -20.67 44.60
CA PRO A 520 -7.01 -21.37 45.10
C PRO A 520 -8.31 -20.71 44.59
N PRO A 521 -9.41 -21.49 44.44
CA PRO A 521 -10.66 -20.99 43.89
C PRO A 521 -11.35 -19.95 44.80
N PRO A 522 -12.10 -18.99 44.23
CA PRO A 522 -12.82 -17.97 44.99
C PRO A 522 -13.95 -18.58 45.83
N ARG A 523 -14.19 -17.99 47.01
CA ARG A 523 -15.27 -18.44 47.92
C ARG A 523 -16.65 -18.11 47.35
N PRO A 524 -17.67 -18.97 47.56
CA PRO A 524 -19.03 -18.71 47.11
C PRO A 524 -19.71 -17.56 47.90
N PRO A 525 -20.66 -16.83 47.29
CA PRO A 525 -21.39 -15.76 47.95
C PRO A 525 -22.42 -16.28 48.98
N PRO A 526 -22.78 -15.48 50.00
CA PRO A 526 -23.76 -15.87 51.02
C PRO A 526 -25.20 -15.87 50.50
N ALA A 527 -26.02 -16.80 51.02
CA ALA A 527 -27.42 -16.99 50.64
C ALA A 527 -28.37 -15.88 51.18
N PRO A 528 -29.49 -15.59 50.50
CA PRO A 528 -30.42 -14.53 50.89
C PRO A 528 -31.30 -14.92 52.09
N SER A 529 -31.40 -14.03 53.08
CA SER A 529 -32.23 -14.20 54.28
C SER A 529 -33.65 -13.63 54.12
N ALA A 530 -34.66 -14.37 54.60
CA ALA A 530 -36.06 -14.01 54.45
C ALA A 530 -36.65 -13.25 55.66
N ARG A 531 -37.31 -12.13 55.36
CA ARG A 531 -38.38 -11.38 56.08
C ARG A 531 -38.73 -11.72 57.54
N ARG A 532 -38.99 -10.66 58.35
CA ARG A 532 -40.23 -10.47 59.14
C ARG A 532 -40.60 -8.97 59.33
N PRO A 533 -41.84 -8.61 59.75
CA PRO A 533 -42.47 -7.32 59.41
C PRO A 533 -42.63 -6.31 60.57
N GLY A 534 -42.93 -5.04 60.23
CA GLY A 534 -43.27 -3.96 61.17
C GLY A 534 -44.79 -3.65 61.29
N PRO A 535 -45.23 -2.93 62.33
CA PRO A 535 -46.65 -2.77 62.72
C PRO A 535 -47.37 -1.52 62.11
N PRO A 536 -48.71 -1.42 62.21
CA PRO A 536 -49.53 -0.43 61.47
C PRO A 536 -49.95 0.81 62.28
N ARG A 537 -50.40 1.89 61.60
CA ARG A 537 -51.18 2.99 62.21
C ARG A 537 -52.19 3.66 61.24
N VAL A 538 -53.30 4.10 61.83
CA VAL A 538 -54.49 4.80 61.28
C VAL A 538 -54.26 6.33 61.33
N GLY A 539 -54.88 7.26 60.57
CA GLY A 539 -55.76 7.22 59.38
C GLY A 539 -56.60 8.53 59.18
N ARG A 540 -56.89 8.92 57.91
CA ARG A 540 -57.91 9.92 57.41
C ARG A 540 -57.80 11.41 57.81
N PRO A 541 -58.53 12.37 57.15
CA PRO A 541 -59.26 12.39 55.86
C PRO A 541 -58.87 13.56 54.87
N GLY A 542 -59.54 13.69 53.71
CA GLY A 542 -59.33 14.74 52.67
C GLY A 542 -60.20 16.02 52.81
N PRO A 543 -60.21 16.94 51.81
CA PRO A 543 -61.21 16.86 50.71
C PRO A 543 -60.74 17.32 49.30
N ARG A 544 -61.67 17.34 48.32
CA ARG A 544 -61.55 17.78 46.90
C ARG A 544 -62.08 19.24 46.70
N PRO A 545 -62.37 19.76 45.47
CA PRO A 545 -61.46 20.24 44.40
C PRO A 545 -61.82 21.67 43.89
N ALA A 546 -61.06 22.25 42.94
CA ALA A 546 -61.48 23.42 42.13
C ALA A 546 -60.80 23.49 40.75
N THR A 547 -61.42 24.18 39.78
CA THR A 547 -61.11 24.17 38.33
C THR A 547 -60.92 25.56 37.70
N ALA A 548 -60.19 25.61 36.56
CA ALA A 548 -60.15 26.68 35.52
C ALA A 548 -59.56 28.06 35.94
N THR A 549 -58.85 28.84 35.12
CA THR A 549 -59.19 29.37 33.78
C THR A 549 -57.94 29.97 33.08
N ALA A 550 -58.04 30.34 31.79
CA ALA A 550 -56.96 30.77 30.89
C ALA A 550 -56.38 32.21 31.05
N ALA A 551 -55.26 32.50 30.37
CA ALA A 551 -54.75 33.84 30.09
C ALA A 551 -54.08 33.94 28.68
N PRO A 552 -54.03 35.12 28.01
CA PRO A 552 -53.79 35.25 26.55
C PRO A 552 -52.42 35.87 26.14
N PRO A 553 -52.10 35.97 24.82
CA PRO A 553 -50.76 36.33 24.34
C PRO A 553 -50.61 37.73 23.68
N GLY A 554 -49.36 38.22 23.59
CA GLY A 554 -48.90 39.27 22.66
C GLY A 554 -48.05 40.40 23.30
N PRO A 555 -47.41 41.30 22.51
CA PRO A 555 -47.38 41.38 21.04
C PRO A 555 -45.98 41.50 20.39
N ARG A 556 -45.95 41.49 19.04
CA ARG A 556 -44.77 41.68 18.16
C ARG A 556 -44.35 43.16 18.05
N ARG A 557 -43.05 43.43 17.78
CA ARG A 557 -42.60 44.21 16.58
C ARG A 557 -41.06 44.32 16.41
N ARG A 558 -40.63 44.19 15.14
CA ARG A 558 -39.56 44.90 14.37
C ARG A 558 -38.44 45.62 15.17
N GLY A 559 -37.15 45.51 14.87
CA GLY A 559 -36.44 44.98 13.69
C GLY A 559 -35.51 46.03 13.05
N ARG A 560 -34.21 45.75 12.96
CA ARG A 560 -33.11 46.39 12.16
C ARG A 560 -31.84 45.57 12.42
N SER A 561 -31.30 44.85 11.44
CA SER A 561 -30.17 45.25 10.57
C SER A 561 -28.96 45.82 11.32
N PHE A 562 -27.85 45.07 11.40
CA PHE A 562 -26.50 45.55 11.01
C PHE A 562 -25.45 44.42 11.08
N SER A 563 -24.61 44.38 10.05
CA SER A 563 -23.35 43.64 9.92
C SER A 563 -22.58 44.32 8.76
N PRO A 564 -21.25 44.21 8.59
CA PRO A 564 -20.21 43.62 9.44
C PRO A 564 -19.09 44.64 9.80
N LYS A 565 -18.04 44.23 10.52
CA LYS A 565 -16.69 44.80 10.30
C LYS A 565 -15.53 43.86 10.67
N ARG A 566 -14.46 43.95 9.88
CA ARG A 566 -13.18 43.22 9.98
C ARG A 566 -12.16 43.99 10.84
N THR A 567 -11.29 43.23 11.52
CA THR A 567 -9.91 43.54 11.96
C THR A 567 -9.31 42.18 12.34
N ARG A 568 -8.16 41.65 11.88
CA ARG A 568 -6.96 42.11 11.14
C ARG A 568 -6.04 43.10 11.87
N THR A 569 -5.13 42.53 12.65
CA THR A 569 -3.80 43.01 13.13
C THR A 569 -3.20 41.79 13.86
N THR A 570 -1.92 41.44 13.76
CA THR A 570 -0.80 42.04 13.02
C THR A 570 0.11 40.93 12.49
#